data_AF-A0A920CZD6-F1
#
_entry.id   AF-A0A920CZD6-F1
#
_cell.length_a   1.000
_cell.length_b   1.000
_cell.length_c   1.000
_cell.angle_alpha   90.00
_cell.angle_beta   90.00
_cell.angle_gamma   90.00
#
_symmetry.space_group_name_H-M   'P 1'
#
loop_
_entity.id
_entity.type
_entity.pdbx_description
1 polymer ?
#
loop_
_entity_poly.entity_id
_entity_poly.type
_entity_poly.pdbx_seq_one_letter_code
_entity_poly.pdbx_strand_id
1 'polypeptide(L)'
;MVTLYEIRSKYETLRMEWVKPTVLDRLVRMCNQFQLLESLDSDQRSDDARFKLFHTWIYVIQADEMKQLIERLTRYESEKKGATTDEVDEEIAID
;
A
#
# COMPACT_ATOMS: atom_id res chain seq x y z
N MET A 1 6.21 -16.66 9.10
CA MET A 1 6.06 -17.35 7.81
C MET A 1 4.65 -17.91 7.77
N VAL A 2 4.00 -17.94 6.60
CA VAL A 2 2.62 -18.41 6.43
C VAL A 2 2.56 -19.29 5.18
N THR A 3 1.78 -20.35 5.22
CA THR A 3 1.55 -21.29 4.11
C THR A 3 0.31 -20.91 3.30
N LEU A 4 0.21 -21.37 2.05
CA LEU A 4 -0.99 -21.18 1.24
C LEU A 4 -2.23 -21.83 1.90
N TYR A 5 -2.05 -22.99 2.53
CA TYR A 5 -3.08 -23.67 3.30
C TYR A 5 -3.63 -22.77 4.41
N GLU A 6 -2.76 -22.18 5.24
CA GLU A 6 -3.17 -21.28 6.32
C GLU A 6 -3.95 -20.06 5.77
N ILE A 7 -3.52 -19.49 4.64
CA ILE A 7 -4.24 -18.40 3.98
C ILE A 7 -5.64 -18.86 3.54
N ARG A 8 -5.75 -20.04 2.90
CA ARG A 8 -7.04 -20.61 2.47
C ARG A 8 -7.96 -20.88 3.66
N SER A 9 -7.45 -21.47 4.74
CA SER A 9 -8.23 -21.71 5.96
C SER A 9 -8.77 -20.41 6.57
N LYS A 10 -8.05 -19.28 6.44
CA LYS A 10 -8.58 -17.97 6.88
C LYS A 10 -9.75 -17.50 6.02
N TYR A 11 -9.70 -17.70 4.70
CA TYR A 11 -10.82 -17.37 3.81
C TYR A 11 -12.06 -18.19 4.18
N GLU A 12 -11.90 -19.49 4.41
CA GLU A 12 -12.99 -20.37 4.82
C GLU A 12 -13.59 -19.94 6.17
N THR A 13 -12.73 -19.65 7.15
CA THR A 13 -13.15 -19.17 8.48
C THR A 13 -13.95 -17.88 8.40
N LEU A 14 -13.55 -16.96 7.50
CA LEU A 14 -14.20 -15.68 7.27
C LEU A 14 -15.35 -15.76 6.24
N ARG A 15 -15.65 -16.95 5.72
CA ARG A 15 -16.66 -17.19 4.67
C ARG A 15 -16.45 -16.31 3.42
N MET A 16 -15.19 -16.04 3.08
CA MET A 16 -14.81 -15.30 1.88
C MET A 16 -14.61 -16.26 0.71
N GLU A 17 -15.00 -15.84 -0.49
CA GLU A 17 -14.76 -16.62 -1.71
C GLU A 17 -13.26 -16.73 -2.00
N TRP A 18 -12.80 -17.95 -2.27
CA TRP A 18 -11.42 -18.18 -2.64
C TRP A 18 -11.12 -17.69 -4.06
N VAL A 19 -9.90 -17.21 -4.29
CA VAL A 19 -9.49 -16.72 -5.60
C VAL A 19 -9.19 -17.86 -6.57
N LYS A 20 -9.43 -17.63 -7.86
CA LYS A 20 -9.03 -18.58 -8.92
C LYS A 20 -7.51 -18.75 -8.94
N PRO A 21 -6.97 -19.92 -9.34
CA PRO A 21 -5.53 -20.16 -9.36
C PRO A 21 -4.72 -19.13 -10.17
N THR A 22 -5.24 -18.68 -11.31
CA THR A 22 -4.59 -17.65 -12.15
C THR A 22 -4.56 -16.27 -11.48
N VAL A 23 -5.57 -15.97 -10.66
CA VAL A 23 -5.64 -14.73 -9.88
C VAL A 23 -4.66 -14.81 -8.71
N LEU A 24 -4.55 -15.96 -8.05
CA LEU A 24 -3.57 -16.21 -7.00
C LEU A 24 -2.15 -15.93 -7.48
N ASP A 25 -1.75 -16.51 -8.62
CA ASP A 25 -0.40 -16.29 -9.19
C ASP A 25 -0.15 -14.79 -9.46
N ARG A 26 -1.16 -14.08 -10.00
CA ARG A 26 -1.07 -12.64 -10.25
C ARG A 26 -0.91 -11.86 -8.94
N LEU A 27 -1.67 -12.21 -7.90
CA LEU A 27 -1.61 -11.57 -6.60
C LEU A 27 -0.24 -11.78 -5.93
N VAL A 28 0.27 -13.02 -5.94
CA VAL A 28 1.61 -13.32 -5.38
C VAL A 28 2.69 -12.52 -6.10
N ARG A 29 2.66 -12.46 -7.44
CA ARG A 29 3.60 -11.63 -8.22
C ARG A 29 3.51 -10.15 -7.87
N MET A 30 2.29 -9.62 -7.77
CA MET A 30 2.05 -8.22 -7.42
C MET A 30 2.55 -7.90 -6.01
N CYS A 31 2.24 -8.75 -5.02
CA CYS A 31 2.69 -8.59 -3.65
C CYS A 31 4.23 -8.70 -3.52
N ASN A 32 4.88 -9.57 -4.31
CA ASN A 32 6.33 -9.61 -4.41
C ASN A 32 6.89 -8.30 -4.98
N GLN A 33 6.29 -7.77 -6.06
CA GLN A 33 6.72 -6.51 -6.69
C GLN A 33 6.64 -5.32 -5.72
N PHE A 34 5.58 -5.25 -4.92
CA PHE A 34 5.39 -4.18 -3.94
C PHE A 34 6.06 -4.45 -2.58
N GLN A 35 6.93 -5.48 -2.48
CA GLN A 35 7.61 -5.83 -1.24
C GLN A 35 6.63 -6.02 -0.07
N LEU A 36 5.47 -6.64 -0.32
CA LEU A 36 4.49 -7.02 0.68
C LEU A 36 4.73 -8.44 1.20
N LEU A 37 5.20 -9.32 0.32
CA LEU A 37 5.61 -10.67 0.68
C LEU A 37 6.80 -11.12 -0.16
N GLU A 38 7.39 -12.23 0.23
CA GLU A 38 8.37 -13.01 -0.52
C GLU A 38 7.91 -14.47 -0.58
N SER A 39 7.89 -15.05 -1.77
CA SER A 39 7.63 -16.47 -1.99
C SER A 39 8.92 -17.27 -1.84
N LEU A 40 8.92 -18.26 -0.94
CA LEU A 40 10.12 -19.05 -0.61
C LEU A 40 10.24 -20.33 -1.43
N ASP A 41 9.14 -20.76 -2.06
CA ASP A 41 9.05 -21.99 -2.83
C ASP A 41 8.75 -21.70 -4.30
N SER A 42 9.30 -22.51 -5.20
CA SER A 42 9.11 -22.34 -6.64
C SER A 42 7.69 -22.67 -7.11
N ASP A 43 7.03 -23.62 -6.43
CA ASP A 43 5.63 -23.95 -6.67
C ASP A 43 4.73 -23.20 -5.68
N GLN A 44 4.15 -22.11 -6.16
CA GLN A 44 3.29 -21.22 -5.38
C GLN A 44 1.87 -21.73 -5.21
N ARG A 45 1.50 -22.83 -5.89
CA ARG A 45 0.16 -23.40 -5.87
C ARG A 45 0.02 -24.58 -4.91
N SER A 46 1.15 -25.11 -4.43
CA SER A 46 1.15 -26.10 -3.37
C SER A 46 0.54 -25.52 -2.10
N ASP A 47 -0.27 -26.30 -1.41
CA ASP A 47 -0.84 -25.88 -0.12
C ASP A 47 0.26 -25.64 0.93
N ASP A 48 1.40 -26.33 0.80
CA ASP A 48 2.58 -26.16 1.62
C ASP A 48 3.47 -24.98 1.16
N ALA A 49 3.11 -24.27 0.10
CA ALA A 49 3.89 -23.13 -0.40
C ALA A 49 4.02 -22.05 0.66
N ARG A 50 5.26 -21.64 0.96
CA ARG A 50 5.59 -20.75 2.06
C ARG A 50 5.82 -19.33 1.59
N PHE A 51 5.26 -18.41 2.36
CA PHE A 51 5.37 -16.98 2.15
C PHE A 51 5.92 -16.30 3.41
N LYS A 52 6.86 -15.38 3.20
CA LYS A 52 7.33 -14.45 4.21
C LYS A 52 6.58 -13.13 4.01
N LEU A 53 5.78 -12.74 4.99
CA LEU A 53 5.07 -11.46 4.96
C LEU A 53 5.98 -10.36 5.54
N PHE A 54 5.98 -9.19 4.91
CA PHE A 54 6.74 -8.03 5.39
C PHE A 54 5.86 -7.06 6.18
N HIS A 55 6.48 -6.21 7.01
CA HIS A 55 5.72 -5.22 7.81
C HIS A 55 5.09 -4.11 6.97
N THR A 56 5.47 -3.98 5.70
CA THR A 56 4.92 -3.05 4.71
C THR A 56 3.42 -3.22 4.47
N TRP A 57 2.83 -4.37 4.84
CA TRP A 57 1.38 -4.55 4.88
C TRP A 57 0.65 -3.51 5.73
N ILE A 58 1.30 -2.92 6.74
CA ILE A 58 0.71 -1.86 7.57
C ILE A 58 0.27 -0.66 6.71
N TYR A 59 1.02 -0.33 5.67
CA TYR A 59 0.70 0.78 4.77
C TYR A 59 -0.46 0.48 3.82
N VAL A 60 -0.72 -0.81 3.54
CA VAL A 60 -1.89 -1.23 2.76
C VAL A 60 -3.16 -1.13 3.60
N ILE A 61 -3.07 -1.52 4.87
CA ILE A 61 -4.20 -1.44 5.81
C ILE A 61 -4.50 0.03 6.16
N GLN A 62 -3.47 0.84 6.34
CA GLN A 62 -3.59 2.28 6.59
C GLN A 62 -3.67 3.12 5.30
N ALA A 63 -3.94 2.51 4.14
CA ALA A 63 -3.95 3.22 2.87
C ALA A 63 -4.94 4.40 2.86
N ASP A 64 -6.04 4.31 3.61
CA ASP A 64 -6.99 5.41 3.77
C ASP A 64 -6.40 6.59 4.56
N GLU A 65 -5.66 6.31 5.65
CA GLU A 65 -4.96 7.33 6.42
C GLU A 65 -3.80 7.93 5.62
N MET A 66 -3.05 7.11 4.87
CA MET A 66 -2.02 7.58 3.96
C MET A 66 -2.60 8.45 2.84
N LYS A 67 -3.76 8.09 2.28
CA LYS A 67 -4.42 8.87 1.24
C LYS A 67 -4.81 10.25 1.76
N GLN A 68 -5.36 10.33 2.97
CA GLN A 68 -5.65 11.62 3.62
C GLN A 68 -4.37 12.43 3.88
N LEU A 69 -3.27 11.79 4.28
CA LEU A 69 -1.99 12.46 4.49
C LEU A 69 -1.40 13.00 3.17
N ILE A 70 -1.46 12.21 2.09
CA ILE A 70 -1.04 12.61 0.75
C ILE A 70 -1.89 13.77 0.25
N GLU A 71 -3.21 13.72 0.43
CA GLU A 71 -4.11 14.83 0.05
C GLU A 71 -3.76 16.12 0.82
N ARG A 72 -3.46 16.03 2.12
CA ARG A 72 -3.01 17.17 2.92
C ARG A 72 -1.66 17.70 2.46
N LEU A 73 -0.69 16.82 2.22
CA LEU A 73 0.64 17.19 1.72
C LEU A 73 0.54 17.92 0.38
N THR A 74 -0.27 17.39 -0.54
CA THR A 74 -0.51 17.98 -1.86
C THR A 74 -1.13 19.37 -1.73
N ARG A 75 -2.08 19.55 -0.78
CA ARG A 75 -2.66 20.86 -0.48
C ARG A 75 -1.61 21.83 0.06
N TYR A 76 -0.83 21.43 1.06
CA TYR A 76 0.26 22.24 1.60
C TYR A 76 1.30 22.64 0.52
N GLU A 77 1.66 21.74 -0.38
CA GLU A 77 2.57 22.04 -1.49
C GLU A 77 1.94 23.03 -2.48
N SER A 78 0.64 22.91 -2.75
CA SER A 78 -0.08 23.85 -3.61
C SER A 78 -0.24 25.24 -2.98
N GLU A 79 -0.52 25.31 -1.68
CA GLU A 79 -0.62 26.56 -0.92
C GLU A 79 0.75 27.25 -0.81
N LYS A 80 1.83 26.48 -0.59
CA LYS A 80 3.20 27.01 -0.60
C LYS A 80 3.62 27.53 -1.97
N LYS A 81 3.15 26.93 -3.07
CA LYS A 81 3.38 27.45 -4.43
C LYS A 81 2.49 28.65 -4.79
N GLY A 82 1.32 28.79 -4.15
CA GLY A 82 0.45 29.97 -4.28
C GLY A 82 0.96 31.17 -3.48
N ALA A 83 1.48 30.93 -2.27
CA ALA A 83 1.98 31.98 -1.37
C ALA A 83 3.22 32.71 -1.90
N THR A 84 4.06 32.08 -2.73
CA THR A 84 5.22 32.76 -3.35
C THR A 84 4.82 33.84 -4.37
N THR A 85 3.53 33.98 -4.71
CA THR A 85 3.05 34.95 -5.69
C THR A 85 2.30 36.13 -5.06
N ASP A 86 2.05 36.10 -3.74
CA ASP A 86 1.13 37.04 -3.07
C ASP A 86 1.77 37.82 -1.90
N GLU A 87 3.08 37.66 -1.66
CA GLU A 87 3.83 38.60 -0.81
C GLU A 87 4.32 39.78 -1.65
N VAL A 88 3.37 40.55 -2.18
CA VAL A 88 3.57 41.97 -2.55
C VAL A 88 3.02 42.78 -1.38
N ASP A 89 3.78 42.86 -0.29
CA ASP A 89 3.44 43.76 0.81
C ASP A 89 4.18 45.08 0.61
N GLU A 90 3.38 46.12 0.38
CA GLU A 90 3.77 47.50 0.13
C GLU A 90 4.43 48.10 1.38
N GLU A 91 5.76 48.23 1.42
CA GLU A 91 6.42 49.14 2.37
C GLU A 91 6.69 50.52 1.74
N ILE A 92 5.69 51.37 1.92
CA ILE A 92 5.68 52.83 2.10
C ILE A 92 7.07 53.49 2.09
N ALA A 93 7.32 54.33 1.06
CA ALA A 93 8.41 55.29 1.06
C ALA A 93 8.21 56.33 2.17
N ILE A 94 9.14 56.39 3.10
CA ILE A 94 9.24 57.46 4.11
C ILE A 94 10.26 58.48 3.58
N ASP A 95 9.81 59.74 3.54
CA ASP A 95 10.48 60.99 3.11
C ASP A 95 11.94 61.15 3.60
#